data_AF-A0A453HPQ9-F1
#
_entry.id   AF-A0A453HPQ9-F1
#
_cell.length_a   1.000
_cell.length_b   1.000
_cell.length_c   1.000
_cell.angle_alpha   90.00
_cell.angle_beta   90.00
_cell.angle_gamma   90.00
#
_symmetry.space_group_name_H-M   'P 1'
#
loop_
_entity.id
_entity.type
_entity.pdbx_description
1 polymer ?
#
loop_
_entity_poly.entity_id
_entity_poly.type
_entity_poly.pdbx_seq_one_letter_code
_entity_poly.pdbx_strand_id
1 'polypeptide(L)'
;AYQRKVIAPEFFMEKIKQVMIELIGEASVPLLEAWESMLDDAGGSREIDVDGYLRNFSADVIARACFGSDFTTGEEIFYKLRQLQKAISQQDTLVGLSAVWKCLPTKANREIQKLEQEVRLLILDVAKEHSRGSSSRNN
;
A
#
# COMPACT_ATOMS: atom_id res chain seq x y z
N ALA A 1 -10.22 9.70 -17.48
CA ALA A 1 -10.49 11.08 -17.02
C ALA A 1 -11.46 11.11 -15.83
N TYR A 2 -12.57 10.38 -15.88
CA TYR A 2 -13.58 10.33 -14.79
C TYR A 2 -13.01 9.92 -13.43
N GLN A 3 -12.32 8.77 -13.34
CA GLN A 3 -11.72 8.27 -12.09
C GLN A 3 -10.80 9.30 -11.42
N ARG A 4 -9.92 9.95 -12.19
CA ARG A 4 -9.05 11.02 -11.68
C ARG A 4 -9.85 12.19 -11.09
N LYS A 5 -10.96 12.57 -11.72
CA LYS A 5 -11.82 13.65 -11.22
C LYS A 5 -12.52 13.29 -9.92
N VAL A 6 -12.88 12.01 -9.73
CA VAL A 6 -13.51 11.52 -8.50
C VAL A 6 -12.52 11.52 -7.33
N ILE A 7 -11.27 11.14 -7.55
CA ILE A 7 -10.26 11.01 -6.48
C ILE A 7 -9.57 12.35 -6.16
N ALA A 8 -9.48 13.27 -7.14
CA ALA A 8 -8.75 14.53 -6.99
C ALA A 8 -9.06 15.34 -5.71
N PRO A 9 -10.30 15.45 -5.22
CA PRO A 9 -10.61 16.19 -3.99
C PRO A 9 -9.89 15.66 -2.75
N GLU A 10 -9.59 14.36 -2.69
CA GLU A 10 -8.84 13.74 -1.58
C GLU A 10 -7.39 14.22 -1.50
N PHE A 11 -6.87 14.80 -2.58
CA PHE A 11 -5.52 15.34 -2.71
C PHE A 11 -5.48 16.87 -2.69
N PHE A 12 -6.56 17.54 -2.29
CA PHE A 12 -6.53 19.00 -2.13
C PHE A 12 -5.74 19.41 -0.89
N MET A 13 -5.09 20.57 -0.98
CA MET A 13 -4.15 21.06 0.03
C MET A 13 -4.74 21.10 1.44
N GLU A 14 -6.02 21.45 1.58
CA GLU A 14 -6.72 21.46 2.86
C GLU A 14 -6.78 20.05 3.48
N LYS A 15 -7.17 19.03 2.70
CA LYS A 15 -7.18 17.64 3.17
C LYS A 15 -5.77 17.12 3.48
N ILE A 16 -4.78 17.50 2.67
CA ILE A 16 -3.38 17.13 2.92
C ILE A 16 -2.91 17.69 4.26
N LYS A 17 -3.12 19.00 4.49
CA LYS A 17 -2.67 19.66 5.72
C LYS A 17 -3.41 19.16 6.96
N GLN A 18 -4.70 18.88 6.84
CA GLN A 18 -5.54 18.53 7.98
C GLN A 18 -5.49 17.05 8.33
N VAL A 19 -5.27 16.15 7.37
CA VAL A 19 -5.36 14.70 7.59
C VAL A 19 -4.05 13.99 7.27
N MET A 20 -3.43 14.26 6.12
CA MET A 20 -2.25 13.49 5.71
C MET A 20 -1.02 13.77 6.57
N ILE A 21 -0.80 15.01 7.02
CA ILE A 21 0.36 15.34 7.86
C ILE A 21 0.32 14.56 9.18
N GLU A 22 -0.85 14.44 9.80
CA GLU A 22 -1.03 13.68 11.05
C GLU A 22 -0.71 12.19 10.84
N LEU A 23 -1.27 11.58 9.79
CA LEU A 23 -1.02 10.18 9.45
C LEU A 23 0.46 9.89 9.15
N ILE A 24 1.14 10.80 8.45
CA ILE A 24 2.58 10.73 8.17
C ILE A 24 3.37 10.80 9.48
N GLY A 25 3.00 11.72 10.37
CA GLY A 25 3.60 11.85 11.70
C GLY A 25 3.48 10.56 12.50
N GLU A 26 2.27 10.04 12.66
CA GLU A 26 2.05 8.81 13.42
C GLU A 26 2.72 7.57 12.81
N ALA A 27 2.78 7.45 11.47
CA ALA A 27 3.46 6.35 10.80
C ALA A 27 4.99 6.43 10.94
N SER A 28 5.53 7.63 11.18
CA SER A 28 6.98 7.84 11.34
C SER A 28 7.51 7.42 12.71
N VAL A 29 6.65 7.37 13.73
CA VAL A 29 7.01 6.98 15.10
C VAL A 29 7.73 5.62 15.14
N PRO A 30 7.15 4.50 14.65
CA PRO A 30 7.82 3.20 14.72
C PRO A 30 9.11 3.13 13.89
N LEU A 31 9.20 3.94 12.82
CA LEU A 31 10.42 4.06 12.01
C LEU A 31 11.55 4.70 12.81
N LEU A 32 11.26 5.83 13.47
CA LEU A 32 12.23 6.58 14.26
C LEU A 32 12.67 5.79 15.50
N GLU A 33 11.73 5.16 16.21
CA GLU A 33 12.04 4.28 17.36
C GLU A 33 12.99 3.15 16.98
N ALA A 34 12.78 2.51 15.81
CA ALA A 34 13.67 1.47 15.33
C ALA A 34 15.09 2.00 15.02
N TRP A 35 15.18 3.20 14.45
CA TRP A 35 16.47 3.83 14.14
C TRP A 35 17.21 4.31 15.39
N GLU A 36 16.50 4.88 16.35
CA GLU A 36 17.05 5.27 17.66
C GLU A 36 17.60 4.06 18.41
N SER A 37 16.83 2.97 18.50
CA SER A 37 17.31 1.72 19.11
C SER A 37 18.57 1.19 18.44
N MET A 38 18.65 1.26 17.10
CA MET A 38 19.83 0.81 16.37
C MET A 38 21.08 1.67 16.61
N LEU A 39 20.89 2.97 16.91
CA LEU A 39 21.97 3.91 17.23
C LEU A 39 22.46 3.72 18.67
N ASP A 40 21.53 3.54 19.61
CA ASP A 40 21.83 3.26 21.02
C ASP A 40 22.67 1.98 21.14
N ASP A 41 22.29 0.92 20.43
CA ASP A 41 23.04 -0.34 20.36
C ASP A 41 24.45 -0.17 19.77
N ALA A 42 24.65 0.81 18.90
CA ALA A 42 25.93 1.06 18.23
C ALA A 42 26.86 1.98 19.05
N GLY A 43 26.36 2.65 20.10
CA GLY A 43 27.14 3.54 20.95
C GLY A 43 27.70 4.78 20.24
N GLY A 44 27.05 5.24 19.17
CA GLY A 44 27.51 6.39 18.40
C GLY A 44 26.84 6.52 17.03
N SER A 45 27.49 6.04 15.97
CA SER A 45 27.02 6.17 14.59
C SER A 45 26.88 4.81 13.92
N ARG A 46 25.82 4.63 13.12
CA ARG A 46 25.54 3.39 12.39
C ARG A 46 25.08 3.70 10.96
N GLU A 47 25.56 2.91 10.00
CA GLU A 47 25.02 2.89 8.65
C GLU A 47 23.72 2.07 8.61
N ILE A 48 22.67 2.62 7.99
CA ILE A 48 21.35 2.01 7.92
C ILE A 48 20.95 1.86 6.44
N ASP A 49 20.61 0.65 6.02
CA ASP A 49 19.94 0.43 4.73
C ASP A 49 18.46 0.82 4.87
N VAL A 50 18.05 1.86 4.13
CA VAL A 50 16.76 2.52 4.31
C VAL A 50 15.65 1.98 3.41
N ASP A 51 15.95 1.15 2.39
CA ASP A 51 14.94 0.71 1.39
C ASP A 51 13.74 0.03 2.06
N GLY A 52 14.01 -0.99 2.88
CA GLY A 52 12.97 -1.73 3.58
C GLY A 52 12.13 -0.85 4.51
N TYR A 53 12.79 0.05 5.24
CA TYR A 53 12.18 0.97 6.17
C TYR A 53 11.25 1.97 5.48
N LEU A 54 11.73 2.68 4.46
CA LEU A 54 10.94 3.66 3.72
C LEU A 54 9.77 3.01 2.97
N ARG A 55 9.98 1.78 2.49
CA ARG A 55 8.95 1.00 1.83
C ARG A 55 7.84 0.56 2.79
N ASN A 56 8.19 0.20 4.02
CA ASN A 56 7.22 -0.14 5.06
C ASN A 56 6.50 1.10 5.59
N PHE A 57 7.24 2.19 5.86
CA PHE A 57 6.69 3.48 6.25
C PHE A 57 5.66 4.02 5.25
N SER A 58 5.99 4.01 3.96
CA SER A 58 5.07 4.47 2.92
C SER A 58 3.82 3.58 2.83
N ALA A 59 3.98 2.27 3.02
CA ALA A 59 2.85 1.34 3.05
C ALA A 59 1.93 1.61 4.24
N ASP A 60 2.49 1.92 5.42
CA ASP A 60 1.72 2.30 6.61
C ASP A 60 0.93 3.60 6.38
N VAL A 61 1.58 4.65 5.87
CA VAL A 61 0.91 5.93 5.56
C VAL A 61 -0.28 5.72 4.62
N ILE A 62 -0.10 4.96 3.53
CA ILE A 62 -1.19 4.74 2.58
C ILE A 62 -2.26 3.82 3.18
N ALA A 63 -1.89 2.80 3.96
CA ALA A 63 -2.85 1.93 4.64
C ALA A 63 -3.74 2.74 5.58
N ARG A 64 -3.15 3.62 6.40
CA ARG A 64 -3.92 4.52 7.28
C ARG A 64 -4.81 5.48 6.51
N ALA A 65 -4.31 6.04 5.40
CA ALA A 65 -5.07 6.98 4.58
C ALA A 65 -6.23 6.32 3.83
N CYS A 66 -6.06 5.08 3.35
CA CYS A 66 -7.06 4.38 2.54
C CYS A 66 -8.03 3.53 3.36
N PHE A 67 -7.58 2.95 4.47
CA PHE A 67 -8.31 1.93 5.22
C PHE A 67 -8.52 2.29 6.70
N GLY A 68 -7.91 3.38 7.19
CA GLY A 68 -7.96 3.77 8.59
C GLY A 68 -6.93 3.05 9.44
N SER A 69 -7.08 3.11 10.77
CA SER A 69 -6.07 2.66 11.73
C SER A 69 -5.85 1.14 11.83
N ASP A 70 -6.58 0.31 11.07
CA ASP A 70 -6.38 -1.14 11.04
C ASP A 70 -5.24 -1.52 10.08
N PHE A 71 -4.01 -1.36 10.57
CA PHE A 71 -2.78 -1.59 9.82
C PHE A 71 -2.67 -3.03 9.26
N THR A 72 -3.20 -4.04 9.97
CA THR A 72 -3.02 -5.46 9.61
C THR A 72 -3.68 -5.82 8.29
N THR A 73 -4.87 -5.29 8.01
CA THR A 73 -5.56 -5.55 6.74
C THR A 73 -4.90 -4.81 5.58
N GLY A 74 -4.39 -3.60 5.84
CA GLY A 74 -3.60 -2.83 4.87
C GLY A 74 -2.28 -3.52 4.50
N GLU A 75 -1.59 -4.09 5.47
CA GLU A 75 -0.32 -4.79 5.27
C GLU A 75 -0.46 -5.98 4.30
N GLU A 76 -1.51 -6.79 4.44
CA GLU A 76 -1.76 -7.91 3.52
C GLU A 76 -2.02 -7.42 2.09
N ILE A 77 -2.81 -6.36 1.92
CA ILE A 77 -3.09 -5.75 0.62
C ILE A 77 -1.79 -5.25 -0.01
N PHE A 78 -0.95 -4.52 0.74
CA PHE A 78 0.34 -4.01 0.25
C PHE A 78 1.31 -5.13 -0.12
N TYR A 79 1.36 -6.19 0.68
CA TYR A 79 2.20 -7.35 0.40
C TYR A 79 1.81 -8.02 -0.91
N LYS A 80 0.51 -8.26 -1.14
CA LYS A 80 0.03 -8.84 -2.41
C LYS A 80 0.19 -7.90 -3.60
N LEU A 81 -0.04 -6.60 -3.42
CA LEU A 81 0.24 -5.58 -4.45
C LEU A 81 1.71 -5.59 -4.88
N ARG A 82 2.64 -5.77 -3.93
CA ARG A 82 4.08 -5.86 -4.24
C ARG A 82 4.40 -7.12 -5.04
N GLN A 83 3.82 -8.26 -4.69
CA GLN A 83 3.97 -9.49 -5.48
C GLN A 83 3.42 -9.31 -6.89
N LEU A 84 2.26 -8.67 -7.01
CA LEU A 84 1.63 -8.37 -8.29
C LEU A 84 2.52 -7.46 -9.15
N GLN A 85 3.03 -6.36 -8.57
CA GLN A 85 3.96 -5.46 -9.26
C GLN A 85 5.22 -6.20 -9.74
N LYS A 86 5.81 -7.05 -8.88
CA LYS A 86 6.99 -7.84 -9.24
C LYS A 86 6.71 -8.79 -10.39
N ALA A 87 5.58 -9.51 -10.34
CA ALA A 87 5.17 -10.44 -11.39
C ALA A 87 4.93 -9.72 -12.73
N ILE A 88 4.27 -8.56 -12.71
CA ILE A 88 4.05 -7.72 -13.90
C ILE A 88 5.37 -7.20 -14.46
N SER A 89 6.27 -6.69 -13.62
CA SER A 89 7.58 -6.17 -14.07
C SER A 89 8.45 -7.24 -14.72
N GLN A 90 8.43 -8.47 -14.21
CA GLN A 90 9.13 -9.61 -14.81
C GLN A 90 8.55 -10.01 -16.17
N GLN A 91 7.28 -9.72 -16.42
CA GLN A 91 6.63 -9.99 -17.69
C GLN A 91 6.97 -8.94 -18.76
N ASP A 92 7.03 -7.65 -18.39
CA ASP A 92 7.29 -6.56 -19.33
C ASP A 92 8.75 -6.52 -19.84
N THR A 93 9.68 -7.22 -19.18
CA THR A 93 11.07 -7.40 -19.68
C THR A 93 11.18 -8.27 -20.94
N LEU A 94 10.12 -8.97 -21.36
CA LEU A 94 10.07 -9.77 -22.60
C LEU A 94 9.41 -8.94 -23.72
N VAL A 95 10.19 -8.00 -24.26
CA VAL A 95 9.75 -6.91 -25.14
C VAL A 95 9.43 -7.40 -26.56
N GLY A 96 8.20 -7.14 -27.03
CA GLY A 96 7.85 -7.19 -28.46
C GLY A 96 6.39 -7.55 -28.77
N LEU A 97 5.76 -8.38 -27.94
CA LEU A 97 4.39 -8.89 -28.13
C LEU A 97 3.49 -8.70 -26.90
N SER A 98 3.75 -7.64 -26.10
CA SER A 98 3.22 -7.46 -24.73
C SER A 98 1.70 -7.66 -24.61
N ALA A 99 0.90 -7.15 -25.55
CA ALA A 99 -0.56 -7.31 -25.50
C ALA A 99 -1.03 -8.76 -25.72
N VAL A 100 -0.44 -9.47 -26.68
CA VAL A 100 -0.79 -10.87 -26.97
C VAL A 100 -0.27 -11.78 -25.85
N TRP A 101 0.96 -11.53 -25.39
CA TRP A 101 1.57 -12.33 -24.32
C TRP A 101 0.86 -12.19 -22.98
N LYS A 102 0.25 -11.03 -22.69
CA LYS A 102 -0.61 -10.79 -21.51
C LYS A 102 -1.93 -11.58 -21.57
N CYS A 103 -2.42 -11.91 -22.75
CA CYS A 103 -3.66 -12.66 -22.95
C CYS A 103 -3.45 -14.19 -23.04
N LEU A 104 -2.22 -14.67 -23.17
CA LEU A 104 -1.95 -16.11 -23.24
C LEU A 104 -2.14 -16.79 -21.87
N PRO A 105 -2.63 -18.03 -21.80
CA PRO A 105 -2.83 -18.75 -20.54
C PRO A 105 -1.50 -19.33 -20.00
N THR A 106 -0.51 -18.47 -19.77
CA THR A 106 0.79 -18.85 -19.18
C THR A 106 0.68 -18.97 -17.66
N LYS A 107 1.62 -19.69 -17.02
CA LYS A 107 1.70 -19.78 -15.57
C LYS A 107 1.83 -18.40 -14.91
N ALA A 108 2.66 -17.53 -15.49
CA ALA A 108 2.85 -16.16 -15.03
C ALA A 108 1.55 -15.33 -15.08
N ASN A 109 0.78 -15.43 -16.17
CA ASN A 109 -0.48 -14.68 -16.30
C ASN A 109 -1.54 -15.17 -15.32
N ARG A 110 -1.60 -16.49 -15.07
CA ARG A 110 -2.49 -17.06 -14.06
C ARG A 110 -2.13 -16.57 -12.65
N GLU A 111 -0.84 -16.46 -12.35
CA GLU A 111 -0.36 -15.92 -11.08
C GLU A 111 -0.72 -14.44 -10.92
N ILE A 112 -0.49 -13.63 -11.95
CA ILE A 112 -0.90 -12.21 -11.98
C ILE A 112 -2.42 -12.07 -11.78
N GLN A 113 -3.23 -12.84 -12.52
CA GLN A 113 -4.70 -12.81 -12.37
C GLN A 113 -5.15 -13.26 -10.98
N LYS A 114 -4.52 -14.28 -10.40
CA LYS A 114 -4.79 -14.74 -9.04
C LYS A 114 -4.49 -13.63 -8.02
N LEU A 115 -3.30 -13.03 -8.11
CA LEU A 115 -2.90 -11.93 -7.22
C LEU A 115 -3.82 -10.71 -7.36
N GLU A 116 -4.20 -10.35 -8.59
CA GLU A 116 -5.16 -9.27 -8.86
C GLU A 116 -6.52 -9.56 -8.21
N GLN A 117 -7.01 -10.80 -8.33
CA GLN A 117 -8.27 -11.21 -7.73
C GLN A 117 -8.21 -11.19 -6.20
N GLU A 118 -7.12 -11.66 -5.60
CA GLU A 118 -6.93 -11.62 -4.14
C GLU A 118 -6.89 -10.18 -3.63
N VAL A 119 -6.11 -9.29 -4.26
CA VAL A 119 -6.09 -7.85 -3.91
C VAL A 119 -7.48 -7.24 -4.02
N ARG A 120 -8.22 -7.54 -5.10
CA ARG A 120 -9.57 -7.02 -5.31
C ARG A 120 -10.53 -7.50 -4.21
N LEU A 121 -10.46 -8.76 -3.80
CA LEU A 121 -11.32 -9.31 -2.75
C LEU A 121 -11.03 -8.64 -1.40
N LEU A 122 -9.76 -8.49 -1.03
CA LEU A 122 -9.37 -7.81 0.20
C LEU A 122 -9.87 -6.36 0.25
N ILE A 123 -9.70 -5.60 -0.84
CA ILE A 123 -10.21 -4.21 -0.91
C ILE A 123 -11.74 -4.17 -0.77
N LEU A 124 -12.44 -5.11 -1.41
CA LEU A 124 -13.90 -5.18 -1.30
C LEU A 124 -14.36 -5.53 0.12
N ASP A 125 -13.62 -6.38 0.82
CA ASP A 125 -13.96 -6.75 2.19
C ASP A 125 -13.75 -5.58 3.15
N VAL A 126 -12.65 -4.84 3.01
CA VAL A 126 -12.43 -3.58 3.76
C VAL A 126 -13.54 -2.56 3.47
N ALA A 127 -13.95 -2.41 2.21
CA ALA A 127 -15.04 -1.49 1.86
C ALA A 127 -16.39 -1.89 2.48
N LYS A 128 -16.67 -3.20 2.57
CA LYS A 128 -17.89 -3.71 3.24
C LYS A 128 -17.83 -3.48 4.76
N GLU A 129 -16.69 -3.74 5.38
CA GLU A 129 -16.45 -3.48 6.81
C GLU A 129 -16.80 -2.02 7.15
N HIS A 130 -16.25 -1.09 6.35
CA HIS A 130 -16.46 0.35 6.51
C HIS A 130 -17.93 0.78 6.32
N SER A 131 -18.65 0.18 5.36
CA SER A 131 -20.07 0.43 5.15
C SER A 131 -20.96 -0.07 6.31
N ARG A 132 -20.54 -1.15 7.00
CA ARG A 132 -21.27 -1.71 8.14
C ARG A 132 -21.02 -0.91 9.41
N GLY A 133 -19.78 -0.49 9.64
CA GLY A 133 -19.40 0.36 10.77
C GLY A 133 -20.07 1.74 10.75
N SER A 134 -20.25 2.35 9.58
CA SER A 134 -20.97 3.63 9.45
C SER A 134 -22.49 3.50 9.69
N SER A 135 -23.10 2.34 9.39
CA SER A 135 -24.52 2.08 9.67
C SER A 135 -24.80 1.83 11.15
N SER A 136 -23.87 1.23 11.89
CA SER A 136 -24.04 0.96 13.32
C SER A 136 -23.78 2.17 14.23
N ARG A 137 -23.22 3.26 13.70
CA ARG A 137 -22.92 4.51 14.44
C ARG A 137 -24.02 5.58 14.30
N ASN A 138 -25.00 5.31 13.44
CA ASN A 138 -26.15 6.17 13.16
C ASN A 138 -27.48 5.65 13.79
N ASN A 139 -27.40 4.69 14.71
CA ASN A 139 -28.54 4.18 15.50
C ASN A 139 -28.26 4.34 17.00
#